data_AF-A0A0G3EC54-F1
#
_entry.id   AF-A0A0G3EC54-F1
#
_cell.length_a   1.000
_cell.length_b   1.000
_cell.length_c   1.000
_cell.angle_alpha   90.00
_cell.angle_beta   90.00
_cell.angle_gamma   90.00
#
_symmetry.space_group_name_H-M   'P 1'
#
loop_
_entity.id
_entity.type
_entity.pdbx_description
1 polymer ?
#
loop_
_entity_poly.entity_id
_entity_poly.type
_entity_poly.pdbx_seq_one_letter_code
_entity_poly.pdbx_strand_id
1 'polypeptide(L)'
;MAVSNLTDVIAIAACRDQSFAVRSNGTVYAWGRGDEGRLGLGTNVSDRSSATLIPGLTNIVSVAAGTRHALALQNDGTLWAWGANSGGLLCADSEADILSSPVLALFLADTDFDDLPDYWERVYYGGVASVTGESDSDVDFMSARQEYAWGSCPTNADSNADGLFDYFAWDLGLDPLKVVTTNADADA
;
A
#
# COMPACT_ATOMS: atom_id res chain seq x y z
N MET A 1 -2.73 -35.78 12.22
CA MET A 1 -2.73 -36.14 10.78
C MET A 1 -2.20 -34.93 10.04
N ALA A 2 -1.16 -35.07 9.21
CA ALA A 2 -0.66 -33.94 8.43
C ALA A 2 -1.70 -33.54 7.37
N VAL A 3 -1.78 -32.25 7.01
CA VAL A 3 -2.56 -31.79 5.86
C VAL A 3 -1.85 -32.31 4.61
N SER A 4 -2.26 -33.49 4.13
CA SER A 4 -1.69 -34.13 2.96
C SER A 4 -1.77 -33.17 1.78
N ASN A 5 -0.62 -32.80 1.21
CA ASN A 5 -0.42 -31.88 0.07
C ASN A 5 -0.13 -30.41 0.39
N LEU A 6 0.08 -30.03 1.65
CA LEU A 6 0.59 -28.70 2.00
C LEU A 6 2.00 -28.82 2.59
N THR A 7 3.01 -28.80 1.71
CA THR A 7 4.44 -28.86 2.07
C THR A 7 5.12 -27.52 1.87
N ASP A 8 6.33 -27.37 2.41
CA ASP A 8 7.18 -26.19 2.22
C ASP A 8 6.54 -24.90 2.76
N VAL A 9 5.75 -25.02 3.83
CA VAL A 9 5.12 -23.88 4.50
C VAL A 9 6.16 -23.08 5.27
N ILE A 10 6.22 -21.78 5.02
CA ILE A 10 7.17 -20.85 5.66
C ILE A 10 6.48 -19.90 6.65
N ALA A 11 5.17 -19.68 6.53
CA ALA A 11 4.39 -18.87 7.45
C ALA A 11 2.95 -19.38 7.54
N ILE A 12 2.31 -19.13 8.68
CA ILE A 12 0.90 -19.47 8.92
C ILE A 12 0.21 -18.30 9.63
N ALA A 13 -1.10 -18.16 9.41
CA ALA A 13 -1.96 -17.31 10.20
C ALA A 13 -3.30 -18.00 10.42
N ALA A 14 -3.93 -17.76 11.57
CA ALA A 14 -5.26 -18.27 11.84
C ALA A 14 -6.00 -17.32 12.78
N CYS A 15 -7.31 -17.20 12.57
CA CYS A 15 -8.18 -16.48 13.49
C CYS A 15 -9.59 -17.02 13.40
N ARG A 16 -10.19 -17.35 14.55
CA ARG A 16 -11.54 -17.89 14.69
C ARG A 16 -11.80 -19.11 13.78
N ASP A 17 -12.44 -18.89 12.63
CA ASP A 17 -12.88 -19.92 11.71
C ASP A 17 -12.10 -19.92 10.38
N GLN A 18 -10.96 -19.23 10.31
CA GLN A 18 -10.10 -19.17 9.12
C GLN A 18 -8.65 -19.51 9.44
N SER A 19 -7.98 -20.11 8.46
CA SER A 19 -6.57 -20.48 8.52
C SER A 19 -5.91 -20.27 7.17
N PHE A 20 -4.66 -19.83 7.21
CA PHE A 20 -3.84 -19.51 6.06
C PHE A 20 -2.46 -20.12 6.21
N ALA A 21 -1.85 -20.50 5.08
CA ALA A 21 -0.47 -20.92 5.01
C ALA A 21 0.20 -20.34 3.78
N VAL A 22 1.41 -19.82 3.96
CA VAL A 22 2.29 -19.34 2.90
C VAL A 22 3.32 -20.40 2.61
N ARG A 23 3.47 -20.79 1.34
CA ARG A 23 4.52 -21.70 0.89
C ARG A 23 5.77 -20.93 0.48
N SER A 24 6.92 -21.59 0.49
CA SER A 24 8.21 -21.03 0.10
C SER A 24 8.26 -20.50 -1.34
N ASN A 25 7.35 -20.94 -2.21
CA ASN A 25 7.17 -20.42 -3.57
C ASN A 25 6.31 -19.14 -3.64
N GLY A 26 5.92 -18.56 -2.50
CA GLY A 26 5.15 -17.33 -2.42
C GLY A 26 3.63 -17.48 -2.65
N THR A 27 3.11 -18.71 -2.71
CA THR A 27 1.66 -18.95 -2.82
C THR A 27 0.99 -19.05 -1.45
N VAL A 28 -0.28 -18.64 -1.38
CA VAL A 28 -1.07 -18.66 -0.14
C VAL A 28 -2.25 -19.63 -0.27
N TYR A 29 -2.45 -20.45 0.74
CA TYR A 29 -3.58 -21.37 0.85
C TYR A 29 -4.48 -20.95 2.00
N ALA A 30 -5.79 -21.09 1.83
CA ALA A 30 -6.81 -20.83 2.84
C ALA A 30 -7.70 -22.05 3.08
N TRP A 31 -8.18 -22.21 4.31
CA TRP A 31 -9.26 -23.12 4.67
C TRP A 31 -10.05 -22.57 5.87
N GLY A 32 -11.27 -23.07 6.04
CA GLY A 32 -12.20 -22.59 7.06
C GLY A 32 -13.54 -22.15 6.50
N ARG A 33 -14.18 -21.18 7.16
CA ARG A 33 -15.51 -20.68 6.84
C ARG A 33 -15.52 -19.84 5.56
N GLY A 34 -16.47 -20.11 4.65
CA GLY A 34 -16.48 -19.55 3.29
C GLY A 34 -17.21 -18.20 3.12
N ASP A 35 -17.82 -17.66 4.17
CA ASP A 35 -18.58 -16.42 4.09
C ASP A 35 -17.72 -15.14 4.19
N GLU A 36 -18.32 -14.00 3.82
CA GLU A 36 -17.73 -12.66 3.98
C GLU A 36 -16.40 -12.44 3.24
N GLY A 37 -16.13 -13.24 2.20
CA GLY A 37 -14.90 -13.13 1.42
C GLY A 37 -13.63 -13.49 2.19
N ARG A 38 -13.73 -13.96 3.43
CA ARG A 38 -12.59 -14.09 4.37
C ARG A 38 -11.48 -15.03 3.87
N LEU A 39 -11.81 -15.98 3.00
CA LEU A 39 -10.83 -16.92 2.41
C LEU A 39 -10.14 -16.36 1.15
N GLY A 40 -10.62 -15.26 0.57
CA GLY A 40 -10.05 -14.68 -0.66
C GLY A 40 -10.25 -15.55 -1.92
N LEU A 41 -11.22 -16.48 -1.89
CA LEU A 41 -11.44 -17.46 -2.97
C LEU A 41 -12.49 -17.03 -4.01
N GLY A 42 -12.93 -15.77 -3.98
CA GLY A 42 -13.99 -15.23 -4.81
C GLY A 42 -15.38 -15.24 -4.14
N THR A 43 -16.42 -14.96 -4.92
CA THR A 43 -17.80 -14.84 -4.42
C THR A 43 -18.45 -16.20 -4.17
N ASN A 44 -19.42 -16.25 -3.23
CA ASN A 44 -20.24 -17.43 -2.93
C ASN A 44 -19.46 -18.70 -2.61
N VAL A 45 -18.39 -18.57 -1.83
CA VAL A 45 -17.53 -19.68 -1.45
C VAL A 45 -18.15 -20.48 -0.31
N SER A 46 -18.29 -21.80 -0.48
CA SER A 46 -18.63 -22.72 0.61
C SER A 46 -17.44 -22.93 1.55
N ASP A 47 -17.71 -23.38 2.78
CA ASP A 47 -16.69 -23.77 3.73
C ASP A 47 -15.67 -24.75 3.12
N ARG A 48 -14.39 -24.51 3.41
CA ARG A 48 -13.27 -25.30 2.93
C ARG A 48 -12.69 -26.09 4.09
N SER A 49 -12.89 -27.41 4.08
CA SER A 49 -12.26 -28.33 5.04
C SER A 49 -10.84 -28.73 4.65
N SER A 50 -10.35 -28.28 3.50
CA SER A 50 -9.00 -28.54 3.00
C SER A 50 -8.34 -27.26 2.48
N ALA A 51 -7.01 -27.22 2.59
CA ALA A 51 -6.20 -26.12 2.10
C ALA A 51 -6.44 -25.88 0.61
N THR A 52 -6.96 -24.72 0.26
CA THR A 52 -7.30 -24.31 -1.11
C THR A 52 -6.44 -23.12 -1.51
N LEU A 53 -5.84 -23.17 -2.70
CA LEU A 53 -4.99 -22.09 -3.21
C LEU A 53 -5.82 -20.81 -3.40
N ILE A 54 -5.35 -19.69 -2.86
CA ILE A 54 -5.89 -18.36 -3.13
C ILE A 54 -5.38 -17.90 -4.50
N PRO A 55 -6.27 -17.61 -5.46
CA PRO A 55 -5.85 -17.14 -6.78
C PRO A 55 -5.25 -15.72 -6.71
N GLY A 56 -4.29 -15.43 -7.58
CA GLY A 56 -3.73 -14.09 -7.77
C GLY A 56 -2.59 -13.69 -6.83
N LEU A 57 -2.38 -14.40 -5.72
CA LEU A 57 -1.26 -14.12 -4.81
C LEU A 57 0.01 -14.85 -5.25
N THR A 58 1.08 -14.10 -5.43
CA THR A 58 2.43 -14.62 -5.73
C THR A 58 3.47 -13.86 -4.92
N ASN A 59 4.64 -14.46 -4.70
CA ASN A 59 5.75 -13.84 -3.95
C ASN A 59 5.39 -13.36 -2.53
N ILE A 60 4.37 -13.94 -1.91
CA ILE A 60 3.98 -13.61 -0.53
C ILE A 60 5.01 -14.14 0.45
N VAL A 61 5.44 -13.28 1.37
CA VAL A 61 6.43 -13.59 2.41
C VAL A 61 5.80 -13.66 3.81
N SER A 62 4.63 -13.05 4.00
CA SER A 62 3.91 -13.08 5.28
C SER A 62 2.41 -12.94 5.09
N VAL A 63 1.64 -13.47 6.03
CA VAL A 63 0.17 -13.37 6.07
C VAL A 63 -0.29 -13.11 7.50
N ALA A 64 -1.33 -12.30 7.65
CA ALA A 64 -1.99 -12.01 8.92
C ALA A 64 -3.51 -12.22 8.78
N ALA A 65 -4.15 -12.71 9.84
CA ALA A 65 -5.57 -13.01 9.85
C ALA A 65 -6.28 -12.17 10.92
N GLY A 66 -7.24 -11.34 10.50
CA GLY A 66 -8.22 -10.70 11.37
C GLY A 66 -9.41 -11.62 11.65
N THR A 67 -10.47 -11.13 12.30
CA THR A 67 -11.65 -11.96 12.59
C THR A 67 -12.45 -12.34 11.33
N ARG A 68 -12.45 -11.45 10.33
CA ARG A 68 -13.26 -11.55 9.10
C ARG A 68 -12.51 -11.08 7.84
N HIS A 69 -11.22 -10.82 7.96
CA HIS A 69 -10.36 -10.32 6.89
C HIS A 69 -8.97 -10.92 7.04
N ALA A 70 -8.12 -10.70 6.03
CA ALA A 70 -6.71 -11.05 6.09
C ALA A 70 -5.88 -10.06 5.26
N LEU A 71 -4.60 -10.01 5.59
CA LEU A 71 -3.58 -9.22 4.91
C LEU A 71 -2.44 -10.14 4.48
N ALA A 72 -1.86 -9.90 3.31
CA ALA A 72 -0.64 -10.57 2.84
C ALA A 72 0.42 -9.54 2.44
N LEU A 73 1.66 -9.77 2.86
CA LEU A 73 2.81 -8.98 2.48
C LEU A 73 3.58 -9.71 1.37
N GLN A 74 3.75 -9.03 0.25
CA GLN A 74 4.57 -9.49 -0.86
C GLN A 74 6.05 -9.09 -0.65
N ASN A 75 6.97 -9.80 -1.28
CA ASN A 75 8.42 -9.59 -1.13
C ASN A 75 8.91 -8.20 -1.57
N ASP A 76 8.15 -7.51 -2.43
CA ASP A 76 8.40 -6.15 -2.91
C ASP A 76 7.90 -5.06 -1.94
N GLY A 77 7.32 -5.47 -0.80
CA GLY A 77 6.79 -4.55 0.20
C GLY A 77 5.31 -4.19 0.02
N THR A 78 4.67 -4.65 -1.06
CA THR A 78 3.23 -4.39 -1.27
C THR A 78 2.36 -5.23 -0.34
N LEU A 79 1.24 -4.65 0.10
CA LEU A 79 0.24 -5.32 0.91
C LEU A 79 -0.99 -5.66 0.07
N TRP A 80 -1.58 -6.81 0.34
CA TRP A 80 -2.83 -7.25 -0.24
C TRP A 80 -3.84 -7.50 0.87
N ALA A 81 -5.10 -7.12 0.67
CA ALA A 81 -6.18 -7.32 1.63
C ALA A 81 -7.39 -8.01 1.00
N TRP A 82 -8.13 -8.76 1.83
CA TRP A 82 -9.43 -9.33 1.45
C TRP A 82 -10.28 -9.63 2.69
N GLY A 83 -11.55 -9.92 2.46
CA GLY A 83 -12.56 -10.21 3.48
C GLY A 83 -13.50 -9.03 3.74
N ALA A 84 -14.06 -8.97 4.94
CA ALA A 84 -14.98 -7.90 5.33
C ALA A 84 -14.27 -6.54 5.36
N ASN A 85 -14.80 -5.59 4.58
CA ASN A 85 -14.31 -4.23 4.38
C ASN A 85 -15.36 -3.18 4.79
N SER A 86 -16.24 -3.51 5.74
CA SER A 86 -17.23 -2.56 6.25
C SER A 86 -16.54 -1.29 6.76
N GLY A 87 -16.75 -0.16 6.09
CA GLY A 87 -16.14 1.13 6.40
C GLY A 87 -14.73 1.36 5.83
N GLY A 88 -14.32 0.67 4.76
CA GLY A 88 -13.04 0.93 4.07
C GLY A 88 -11.78 0.53 4.85
N LEU A 89 -11.94 -0.22 5.94
CA LEU A 89 -10.88 -0.51 6.93
C LEU A 89 -9.77 -1.43 6.42
N LEU A 90 -9.87 -1.95 5.19
CA LEU A 90 -8.82 -2.76 4.57
C LEU A 90 -7.87 -1.96 3.69
N CYS A 91 -7.99 -0.62 3.68
CA CYS A 91 -7.13 0.28 2.91
C CYS A 91 -7.04 -0.15 1.44
N ALA A 92 -8.15 -0.63 0.90
CA ALA A 92 -8.30 -0.95 -0.52
C ALA A 92 -9.08 0.17 -1.19
N ASP A 93 -8.71 0.55 -2.41
CA ASP A 93 -9.50 1.42 -3.28
C ASP A 93 -10.73 0.66 -3.79
N SER A 94 -11.69 0.45 -2.88
CA SER A 94 -12.92 -0.25 -3.16
C SER A 94 -13.99 0.07 -2.11
N GLU A 95 -15.13 0.58 -2.60
CA GLU A 95 -16.35 0.82 -1.84
C GLU A 95 -17.12 -0.47 -1.50
N ALA A 96 -16.62 -1.64 -1.89
CA ALA A 96 -17.28 -2.90 -1.59
C ALA A 96 -17.13 -3.21 -0.10
N ASP A 97 -18.25 -3.44 0.59
CA ASP A 97 -18.27 -3.92 1.98
C ASP A 97 -17.57 -5.28 2.16
N ILE A 98 -17.37 -6.03 1.07
CA ILE A 98 -16.70 -7.33 1.06
C ILE A 98 -15.76 -7.43 -0.13
N LEU A 99 -14.49 -7.71 0.15
CA LEU A 99 -13.45 -8.00 -0.83
C LEU A 99 -13.28 -9.52 -0.93
N SER A 100 -14.00 -10.14 -1.85
CA SER A 100 -14.06 -11.60 -1.93
C SER A 100 -12.80 -12.28 -2.51
N SER A 101 -11.92 -11.49 -3.11
CA SER A 101 -10.61 -11.87 -3.62
C SER A 101 -9.56 -10.89 -3.10
N PRO A 102 -8.28 -11.28 -3.00
CA PRO A 102 -7.20 -10.36 -2.69
C PRO A 102 -7.19 -9.17 -3.65
N VAL A 103 -7.18 -7.98 -3.07
CA VAL A 103 -6.94 -6.72 -3.77
C VAL A 103 -5.71 -6.07 -3.16
N LEU A 104 -5.01 -5.26 -3.95
CA LEU A 104 -3.90 -4.48 -3.46
C LEU A 104 -4.42 -3.55 -2.35
N ALA A 105 -3.90 -3.72 -1.14
CA ALA A 105 -4.09 -2.76 -0.08
C ALA A 105 -3.16 -1.59 -0.43
N LEU A 106 -3.75 -0.52 -0.90
CA LEU A 106 -3.02 0.68 -1.20
C LEU A 106 -2.65 1.31 0.15
N PHE A 107 -1.37 1.62 0.33
CA PHE A 107 -0.91 2.52 1.39
C PHE A 107 -1.43 3.97 1.18
N LEU A 108 -2.56 4.15 0.49
CA LEU A 108 -3.15 5.39 -0.01
C LEU A 108 -4.57 5.54 0.52
N ALA A 109 -4.76 5.35 1.83
CA ALA A 109 -5.96 5.92 2.43
C ALA A 109 -5.92 7.43 2.16
N ASP A 110 -6.98 7.98 1.59
CA ASP A 110 -7.20 9.39 1.36
C ASP A 110 -8.53 9.69 2.04
N THR A 111 -8.47 9.99 3.34
CA THR A 111 -9.64 10.08 4.22
C THR A 111 -10.50 11.30 3.89
N ASP A 112 -9.89 12.37 3.41
CA ASP A 112 -10.55 13.64 3.10
C ASP A 112 -10.74 13.92 1.59
N PHE A 113 -10.33 12.97 0.74
CA PHE A 113 -10.56 12.92 -0.72
C PHE A 113 -9.89 14.06 -1.48
N ASP A 114 -8.65 14.38 -1.10
CA ASP A 114 -7.88 15.46 -1.69
C ASP A 114 -6.76 14.96 -2.64
N ASP A 115 -6.75 13.65 -2.91
CA ASP A 115 -5.76 12.87 -3.65
C ASP A 115 -4.35 12.87 -3.02
N LEU A 116 -4.23 13.18 -1.73
CA LEU A 116 -3.04 12.94 -0.93
C LEU A 116 -3.22 11.70 -0.05
N PRO A 117 -2.16 10.90 0.14
CA PRO A 117 -2.24 9.80 1.09
C PRO A 117 -2.16 10.28 2.55
N ASP A 118 -3.06 9.80 3.40
CA ASP A 118 -3.10 10.01 4.86
C ASP A 118 -1.74 9.87 5.54
N TYR A 119 -0.92 8.89 5.10
CA TYR A 119 0.40 8.66 5.70
C TYR A 119 1.35 9.81 5.40
N TRP A 120 1.30 10.33 4.18
CA TRP A 120 2.16 11.39 3.69
C TRP A 120 1.78 12.70 4.39
N GLU A 121 0.49 12.99 4.49
CA GLU A 121 0.01 14.16 5.23
C GLU A 121 0.39 14.11 6.73
N ARG A 122 0.32 12.93 7.38
CA ARG A 122 0.76 12.80 8.77
C ARG A 122 2.26 13.04 8.96
N VAL A 123 3.07 12.70 7.97
CA VAL A 123 4.53 12.90 8.01
C VAL A 123 4.87 14.38 7.87
N TYR A 124 4.23 15.09 6.93
CA TYR A 124 4.59 16.48 6.62
C TYR A 124 3.73 17.54 7.33
N TYR A 125 2.47 17.25 7.63
CA TYR A 125 1.51 18.19 8.22
C TYR A 125 0.96 17.77 9.59
N GLY A 126 1.22 16.54 10.02
CA GLY A 126 0.82 16.05 11.35
C GLY A 126 -0.67 15.70 11.50
N GLY A 127 -1.44 15.71 10.41
CA GLY A 127 -2.87 15.38 10.37
C GLY A 127 -3.33 15.03 8.94
N VAL A 128 -4.56 14.52 8.78
CA VAL A 128 -5.16 14.03 7.51
C VAL A 128 -6.30 14.94 6.97
N ALA A 129 -6.28 16.21 7.40
CA ALA A 129 -7.27 17.23 7.02
C ALA A 129 -6.70 18.64 7.22
N SER A 130 -5.37 18.72 7.23
CA SER A 130 -4.62 19.94 7.54
C SER A 130 -4.27 20.73 6.29
N VAL A 131 -4.28 20.06 5.14
CA VAL A 131 -3.91 20.59 3.82
C VAL A 131 -4.87 19.99 2.81
N THR A 132 -4.99 20.62 1.64
CA THR A 132 -5.61 20.02 0.47
C THR A 132 -4.54 19.70 -0.56
N GLY A 133 -4.77 18.74 -1.47
CA GLY A 133 -3.85 18.45 -2.58
C GLY A 133 -3.48 19.65 -3.47
N GLU A 134 -4.24 20.74 -3.44
CA GLU A 134 -3.98 21.99 -4.16
C GLU A 134 -3.25 23.05 -3.32
N SER A 135 -2.91 22.75 -2.07
CA SER A 135 -2.21 23.67 -1.18
C SER A 135 -0.74 23.79 -1.55
N ASP A 136 -0.20 24.99 -1.46
CA ASP A 136 1.23 25.31 -1.62
C ASP A 136 1.69 25.92 -0.29
N SER A 137 2.38 25.12 0.52
CA SER A 137 2.66 25.46 1.93
C SER A 137 3.97 26.21 2.13
N ASP A 138 4.93 26.02 1.24
CA ASP A 138 6.25 26.68 1.25
C ASP A 138 6.37 27.78 0.19
N VAL A 139 5.31 28.00 -0.60
CA VAL A 139 5.13 29.12 -1.54
C VAL A 139 6.13 29.04 -2.69
N ASP A 140 6.39 27.82 -3.15
CA ASP A 140 7.32 27.55 -4.25
C ASP A 140 6.63 27.42 -5.62
N PHE A 141 5.29 27.51 -5.66
CA PHE A 141 4.41 27.30 -6.82
C PHE A 141 4.17 25.84 -7.23
N MET A 142 4.53 24.86 -6.40
CA MET A 142 4.05 23.48 -6.51
C MET A 142 2.92 23.22 -5.52
N SER A 143 1.90 22.49 -5.95
CA SER A 143 0.89 21.98 -5.03
C SER A 143 1.38 20.73 -4.31
N ALA A 144 0.89 20.49 -3.10
CA ALA A 144 1.19 19.31 -2.30
C ALA A 144 1.04 18.00 -3.10
N ARG A 145 0.07 17.95 -4.04
CA ARG A 145 -0.12 16.81 -4.95
C ARG A 145 1.00 16.69 -5.97
N GLN A 146 1.46 17.80 -6.57
CA GLN A 146 2.60 17.80 -7.48
C GLN A 146 3.88 17.38 -6.76
N GLU A 147 4.04 17.83 -5.52
CA GLU A 147 5.18 17.48 -4.67
C GLU A 147 5.16 16.01 -4.27
N TYR A 148 3.99 15.49 -3.87
CA TYR A 148 3.80 14.06 -3.66
C TYR A 148 4.16 13.25 -4.92
N ALA A 149 3.72 13.70 -6.09
CA ALA A 149 4.00 13.02 -7.36
C ALA A 149 5.49 13.03 -7.72
N TRP A 150 6.24 14.05 -7.29
CA TRP A 150 7.66 14.22 -7.56
C TRP A 150 8.58 13.77 -6.42
N GLY A 151 8.04 13.51 -5.24
CA GLY A 151 8.78 13.15 -4.04
C GLY A 151 9.53 14.31 -3.39
N SER A 152 9.23 15.57 -3.74
CA SER A 152 9.76 16.75 -3.05
C SER A 152 9.10 16.96 -1.69
N CYS A 153 9.69 17.82 -0.88
CA CYS A 153 9.28 18.10 0.49
C CYS A 153 8.27 19.26 0.51
N PRO A 154 7.01 19.01 0.90
CA PRO A 154 5.90 19.96 0.71
C PRO A 154 5.78 21.07 1.75
N THR A 155 6.90 21.33 2.42
CA THR A 155 7.07 22.30 3.49
C THR A 155 8.44 22.98 3.39
N ASN A 156 9.18 22.71 2.33
CA ASN A 156 10.51 23.24 2.07
C ASN A 156 10.73 23.42 0.57
N ALA A 157 10.64 24.68 0.12
CA ALA A 157 10.74 25.09 -1.28
C ALA A 157 12.03 24.70 -2.00
N ASP A 158 13.07 24.27 -1.28
CA ASP A 158 14.33 23.77 -1.82
C ASP A 158 14.68 22.47 -1.08
N SER A 159 14.15 21.35 -1.59
CA SER A 159 14.23 20.04 -0.94
C SER A 159 15.66 19.52 -0.80
N ASN A 160 16.55 19.90 -1.72
CA ASN A 160 17.92 19.40 -1.77
C ASN A 160 18.97 20.42 -1.25
N ALA A 161 18.54 21.64 -0.93
CA ALA A 161 19.33 22.75 -0.42
C ALA A 161 20.46 23.20 -1.38
N ASP A 162 20.24 23.13 -2.69
CA ASP A 162 21.20 23.56 -3.71
C ASP A 162 20.99 25.01 -4.18
N GLY A 163 19.94 25.67 -3.70
CA GLY A 163 19.58 27.04 -4.05
C GLY A 163 18.65 27.17 -5.26
N LEU A 164 18.21 26.07 -5.86
CA LEU A 164 17.17 26.03 -6.90
C LEU A 164 15.87 25.50 -6.29
N PHE A 165 14.79 26.29 -6.36
CA PHE A 165 13.51 25.82 -5.84
C PHE A 165 12.98 24.63 -6.62
N ASP A 166 12.21 23.77 -5.94
CA ASP A 166 11.70 22.53 -6.50
C ASP A 166 10.85 22.78 -7.75
N TYR A 167 9.99 23.81 -7.73
CA TYR A 167 9.28 24.25 -8.94
C TYR A 167 10.20 24.59 -10.12
N PHE A 168 11.31 25.31 -9.89
CA PHE A 168 12.22 25.66 -10.97
C PHE A 168 13.00 24.45 -11.47
N ALA A 169 13.37 23.53 -10.57
CA ALA A 169 13.94 22.25 -10.96
C ALA A 169 12.95 21.49 -11.86
N TRP A 170 11.68 21.44 -11.47
CA TRP A 170 10.59 20.82 -12.22
C TRP A 170 10.39 21.46 -13.61
N ASP A 171 10.28 22.79 -13.69
CA ASP A 171 10.08 23.54 -14.95
C ASP A 171 11.26 23.36 -15.92
N LEU A 172 12.47 23.17 -15.38
CA LEU A 172 13.68 22.87 -16.16
C LEU A 172 13.84 21.37 -16.49
N GLY A 173 12.95 20.50 -16.01
CA GLY A 173 13.05 19.04 -16.18
C GLY A 173 14.19 18.40 -15.39
N LEU A 174 14.64 19.06 -14.32
CA LEU A 174 15.64 18.57 -13.37
C LEU A 174 14.97 17.81 -12.22
N ASP A 175 15.75 17.00 -11.52
CA ASP A 175 15.29 16.26 -10.34
C ASP A 175 15.41 17.16 -9.10
N PRO A 176 14.31 17.58 -8.46
CA PRO A 176 14.33 18.49 -7.30
C PRO A 176 15.08 17.90 -6.10
N LEU A 177 15.31 16.58 -6.08
CA LEU A 177 16.09 15.92 -5.02
C LEU A 177 17.59 15.82 -5.34
N LYS A 178 18.03 16.23 -6.53
CA LYS A 178 19.44 16.15 -6.94
C LYS A 178 20.08 17.53 -7.04
N VAL A 179 21.13 17.71 -6.24
CA VAL A 179 21.99 18.91 -6.24
C VAL A 179 22.49 19.21 -7.65
N VAL A 180 22.11 20.38 -8.16
CA VAL A 180 22.55 20.92 -9.45
C VAL A 180 23.87 21.66 -9.25
N THR A 181 25.00 20.99 -9.49
CA THR A 181 26.30 21.65 -9.52
C THR A 181 26.48 22.35 -10.87
N THR A 182 26.47 23.68 -10.90
CA THR A 182 27.01 24.40 -12.06
C THR A 182 28.52 24.13 -12.10
N ASN A 183 29.00 23.49 -13.16
CA ASN A 183 30.44 23.45 -13.45
C ASN A 183 30.85 24.88 -13.86
N ALA A 184 31.10 25.75 -12.88
CA ALA A 184 31.63 27.09 -13.12
C ALA A 184 33.16 27.11 -13.30
N ASP A 185 33.85 25.96 -13.15
CA ASP A 185 35.32 25.89 -13.11
C ASP A 185 35.97 25.00 -14.19
N ALA A 186 35.34 24.79 -15.36
CA ALA A 186 35.94 24.00 -16.44
C ALA A 186 36.91 24.78 -17.36
N ASP A 187 37.16 26.06 -17.09
CA ASP A 187 37.92 26.95 -17.96
C ASP A 187 39.07 27.63 -17.19
N ALA A 188 40.16 26.89 -16.90
CA ALA A 188 41.46 27.45 -16.53
C ALA A 188 42.63 26.63 -17.10
#